data_AF-A0AAU7NUV7-F1
#
_entry.id   AF-A0AAU7NUV7-F1
#
_cell.length_a   1.000
_cell.length_b   1.000
_cell.length_c   1.000
_cell.angle_alpha   90.00
_cell.angle_beta   90.00
_cell.angle_gamma   90.00
#
_symmetry.space_group_name_H-M   'P 1'
#
loop_
_entity.id
_entity.type
_entity.pdbx_description
1 polymer ?
#
loop_
_entity_poly.entity_id
_entity_poly.type
_entity_poly.pdbx_seq_one_letter_code
_entity_poly.pdbx_strand_id
1 'polypeptide(L)'
;MSKKPDFKQRDELRGKSYSDYWPLISLIVIAASVGGSLALNAPSGDLSLMHSWMHYFMGFFLCSLAMLKIFHPSAFADGFEMYDLLARHFRAYGYLYPFIELALGLAYFSFWQMPWIYGATIFIMTFGAFGVVSALRRGLDINCPCMGSVLEVPLSTVTLTEDIGMALMAGLMLAMGGGYGIL
;
A
#
# COMPACT_ATOMS: atom_id res chain seq x y z
N MET A 1 -32.74 -5.41 -17.91
CA MET A 1 -31.59 -5.64 -18.81
C MET A 1 -30.36 -5.05 -18.15
N SER A 2 -29.63 -5.86 -17.37
CA SER A 2 -28.42 -5.40 -16.67
C SER A 2 -27.32 -5.19 -17.71
N LYS A 3 -26.93 -3.93 -17.94
CA LYS A 3 -25.87 -3.55 -18.88
C LYS A 3 -24.57 -4.18 -18.36
N LYS A 4 -24.12 -5.28 -18.98
CA LYS A 4 -22.81 -5.85 -18.68
C LYS A 4 -21.76 -4.79 -19.00
N PRO A 5 -20.79 -4.53 -18.09
CA PRO A 5 -19.70 -3.63 -18.40
C PRO A 5 -18.92 -4.16 -19.61
N ASP A 6 -18.67 -3.28 -20.56
CA ASP A 6 -17.91 -3.54 -21.78
C ASP A 6 -16.42 -3.56 -21.41
N PHE A 7 -15.83 -4.75 -21.43
CA PHE A 7 -14.44 -4.97 -20.99
C PHE A 7 -13.50 -4.79 -22.19
N LYS A 8 -12.70 -3.71 -22.19
CA LYS A 8 -11.57 -3.57 -23.11
C LYS A 8 -10.45 -4.55 -22.74
N GLN A 9 -10.03 -5.33 -23.73
CA GLN A 9 -8.94 -6.30 -23.67
C GLN A 9 -7.60 -5.61 -23.36
N ARG A 10 -6.73 -6.27 -22.58
CA ARG A 10 -5.38 -5.82 -22.18
C ARG A 10 -4.62 -5.24 -23.38
N ASP A 11 -4.25 -3.96 -23.32
CA ASP A 11 -3.29 -3.38 -24.27
C ASP A 11 -1.91 -4.04 -24.05
N GLU A 12 -1.44 -4.83 -25.02
CA GLU A 12 -0.13 -5.51 -25.02
C GLU A 12 1.07 -4.55 -24.91
N LEU A 13 0.84 -3.25 -25.09
CA LEU A 13 1.86 -2.20 -25.03
C LEU A 13 2.01 -1.57 -23.64
N ARG A 14 1.09 -1.83 -22.71
CA ARG A 14 1.07 -1.22 -21.36
C ARG A 14 2.18 -1.81 -20.49
N GLY A 15 3.08 -0.98 -19.96
CA GLY A 15 4.22 -1.42 -19.13
C GLY A 15 5.47 -1.85 -19.90
N LYS A 16 5.54 -1.65 -21.23
CA LYS A 16 6.81 -1.75 -21.99
C LYS A 16 7.68 -0.50 -21.87
N SER A 17 7.12 0.63 -21.43
CA SER A 17 7.85 1.89 -21.27
C SER A 17 8.22 2.14 -19.81
N TYR A 18 9.50 2.41 -19.53
CA TYR A 18 9.97 2.78 -18.20
C TYR A 18 9.32 4.07 -17.68
N SER A 19 8.78 4.91 -18.57
CA SER A 19 8.12 6.17 -18.20
C SER A 19 6.82 5.96 -17.42
N ASP A 20 6.16 4.81 -17.57
CA ASP A 20 4.90 4.52 -16.89
C ASP A 20 5.12 4.41 -15.37
N TYR A 21 6.29 3.91 -14.96
CA TYR A 21 6.68 3.73 -13.55
C TYR A 21 7.23 5.02 -12.89
N TRP A 22 7.39 6.10 -13.64
CA TRP A 22 7.92 7.38 -13.14
C TRP A 22 7.21 7.93 -11.89
N PRO A 23 5.86 8.04 -11.84
CA PRO A 23 5.14 8.52 -10.65
C PRO A 23 5.32 7.61 -9.43
N LEU A 24 5.56 6.32 -9.64
CA LEU A 24 5.82 5.38 -8.54
C LEU A 24 7.23 5.56 -7.98
N ILE A 25 8.22 5.58 -8.87
CA ILE A 25 9.63 5.72 -8.49
C ILE A 25 9.81 7.05 -7.74
N SER A 26 9.18 8.12 -8.20
CA SER A 26 9.21 9.41 -7.49
C SER A 26 8.63 9.31 -6.09
N LEU A 27 7.51 8.61 -5.91
CA LEU A 27 6.90 8.38 -4.60
C LEU A 27 7.82 7.58 -3.66
N ILE A 28 8.44 6.50 -4.14
CA ILE A 28 9.38 5.70 -3.35
C ILE A 28 10.62 6.53 -2.95
N VAL A 29 11.20 7.28 -3.88
CA VAL A 29 12.39 8.11 -3.62
C VAL A 29 12.07 9.24 -2.62
N ILE A 30 10.92 9.89 -2.76
CA ILE A 30 10.47 10.91 -1.81
C ILE A 30 10.24 10.27 -0.43
N ALA A 31 9.54 9.13 -0.35
CA ALA A 31 9.33 8.43 0.91
C ALA A 31 10.65 8.02 1.58
N ALA A 32 11.60 7.49 0.82
CA ALA A 32 12.90 7.05 1.30
C ALA A 32 13.75 8.23 1.80
N SER A 33 13.72 9.36 1.09
CA SER A 33 14.44 10.57 1.49
C SER A 33 13.84 11.24 2.73
N VAL A 34 12.50 11.31 2.82
CA VAL A 34 11.79 11.79 4.02
C VAL A 34 12.11 10.89 5.21
N GLY A 35 11.99 9.56 5.04
CA GLY A 35 12.36 8.58 6.07
C GLY A 35 13.82 8.72 6.52
N GLY A 36 14.74 8.96 5.57
CA GLY A 36 16.15 9.28 5.83
C GLY A 36 16.34 10.51 6.69
N SER A 37 15.71 11.62 6.28
CA SER A 37 15.81 12.89 6.98
C SER A 37 15.26 12.81 8.41
N LEU A 38 14.10 12.18 8.60
CA LEU A 38 13.50 12.01 9.93
C LEU A 38 14.30 11.04 10.80
N ALA A 39 14.85 9.95 10.23
CA ALA A 39 15.67 9.02 10.99
C ALA A 39 16.97 9.64 11.51
N LEU A 40 17.58 10.57 10.74
CA LEU A 40 18.78 11.30 11.17
C LEU A 40 18.48 12.33 12.28
N ASN A 41 17.26 12.85 12.32
CA ASN A 41 16.80 13.80 13.35
C ASN A 41 16.06 13.11 14.50
N ALA A 42 15.87 11.80 14.42
CA ALA A 42 15.22 11.05 15.48
C ALA A 42 16.07 11.17 16.76
N PRO A 43 15.45 11.45 17.92
CA PRO A 43 16.16 11.40 19.18
C PRO A 43 16.91 10.07 19.27
N SER A 44 18.19 10.12 19.63
CA SER A 44 19.05 8.95 19.80
C SER A 44 18.57 8.09 20.99
N GLY A 45 17.42 7.44 20.81
CA GLY A 45 16.96 6.33 21.62
C GLY A 45 17.55 5.02 21.09
N ASP A 46 17.29 3.93 21.82
CA ASP A 46 17.78 2.56 21.59
C ASP A 46 17.42 1.95 20.20
N LEU A 47 16.70 2.67 19.34
CA LEU A 47 16.41 2.23 17.98
C LEU A 47 17.61 2.50 17.07
N SER A 48 18.11 1.44 16.42
CA SER A 48 19.10 1.58 15.35
C SER A 48 18.60 2.55 14.26
N LEU A 49 19.52 3.30 13.66
CA LEU A 49 19.21 4.23 12.56
C LEU A 49 18.39 3.58 11.45
N MET A 50 18.69 2.31 11.16
CA MET A 50 17.98 1.51 10.17
C MET A 50 16.52 1.24 10.57
N HIS A 51 16.23 0.93 11.84
CA HIS A 51 14.86 0.73 12.32
C HIS A 51 14.04 2.01 12.21
N SER A 52 14.60 3.14 12.67
CA SER A 52 13.95 4.45 12.56
C SER A 52 13.67 4.82 11.11
N TRP A 53 14.61 4.55 10.20
CA TRP A 53 14.44 4.77 8.76
C TRP A 53 13.26 3.97 8.19
N MET A 54 13.22 2.67 8.45
CA MET A 54 12.14 1.79 7.98
C MET A 54 10.78 2.23 8.52
N HIS A 55 10.74 2.65 9.78
CA HIS A 55 9.52 3.09 10.46
C HIS A 55 8.93 4.36 9.83
N TYR A 56 9.74 5.40 9.64
CA TYR A 56 9.29 6.65 9.01
C TYR A 56 8.99 6.49 7.52
N PHE A 57 9.78 5.68 6.81
CA PHE A 57 9.53 5.32 5.42
C PHE A 57 8.13 4.70 5.26
N MET A 58 7.79 3.70 6.07
CA MET A 58 6.49 3.04 6.01
C MET A 58 5.33 3.99 6.34
N GLY A 59 5.47 4.81 7.38
CA GLY A 59 4.44 5.79 7.74
C GLY A 59 4.14 6.77 6.59
N PHE A 60 5.19 7.34 6.00
CA PHE A 60 5.03 8.27 4.88
C PHE A 60 4.46 7.58 3.64
N PHE A 61 4.95 6.37 3.34
CA PHE A 61 4.54 5.61 2.16
C PHE A 61 3.05 5.22 2.24
N LEU A 62 2.58 4.73 3.39
CA LEU A 62 1.16 4.40 3.60
C LEU A 62 0.26 5.63 3.49
N CYS A 63 0.65 6.76 4.08
CA CYS A 63 -0.09 8.01 3.93
C CYS A 63 -0.17 8.46 2.46
N SER A 64 0.93 8.32 1.71
CA SER A 64 0.98 8.71 0.30
C SER A 64 0.07 7.82 -0.57
N LEU A 65 0.12 6.49 -0.36
CA LEU A 65 -0.75 5.55 -1.08
C LEU A 65 -2.23 5.74 -0.73
N ALA A 66 -2.53 5.97 0.55
CA ALA A 66 -3.89 6.26 1.00
C ALA A 66 -4.43 7.55 0.36
N MET A 67 -3.61 8.60 0.31
CA MET A 67 -3.95 9.86 -0.34
C MET A 67 -4.33 9.65 -1.81
N LEU A 68 -3.52 8.88 -2.57
CA LEU A 68 -3.82 8.57 -3.98
C LEU A 68 -5.15 7.83 -4.16
N LYS A 69 -5.50 6.94 -3.24
CA LYS A 69 -6.78 6.22 -3.24
C LYS A 69 -7.96 7.13 -2.89
N ILE A 70 -7.75 8.09 -1.97
CA ILE A 70 -8.77 9.07 -1.55
C ILE A 70 -9.07 10.10 -2.64
N PHE A 71 -8.16 10.40 -3.57
CA PHE A 71 -8.45 11.30 -4.69
C PHE A 71 -9.62 10.83 -5.56
N HIS A 72 -9.73 9.52 -5.79
CA HIS A 72 -10.80 8.92 -6.59
C HIS A 72 -11.36 7.67 -5.90
N PRO A 73 -12.10 7.84 -4.79
CA PRO A 73 -12.47 6.73 -3.92
C PRO A 73 -13.53 5.83 -4.56
N SER A 74 -14.39 6.38 -5.43
CA SER A 74 -15.38 5.59 -6.20
C SER A 74 -14.70 4.65 -7.19
N ALA A 75 -13.76 5.17 -7.96
CA ALA A 75 -13.00 4.39 -8.92
C ALA A 75 -12.15 3.33 -8.21
N PHE A 76 -11.50 3.69 -7.11
CA PHE A 76 -10.79 2.73 -6.29
C PHE A 76 -11.72 1.62 -5.79
N ALA A 77 -12.89 1.94 -5.21
CA ALA A 77 -13.83 0.94 -4.72
C ALA A 77 -14.36 0.03 -5.84
N ASP A 78 -14.62 0.56 -7.05
CA ASP A 78 -15.01 -0.21 -8.22
C ASP A 78 -13.93 -1.22 -8.63
N GLY A 79 -12.66 -0.80 -8.66
CA GLY A 79 -11.53 -1.69 -8.94
C GLY A 79 -11.32 -2.71 -7.82
N PHE A 80 -11.33 -2.26 -6.57
CA PHE A 80 -11.08 -3.05 -5.36
C PHE A 80 -12.12 -4.17 -5.18
N GLU A 81 -13.38 -3.91 -5.48
CA GLU A 81 -14.47 -4.90 -5.46
C GLU A 81 -14.22 -6.07 -6.42
N MET A 82 -13.51 -5.85 -7.53
CA MET A 82 -13.26 -6.90 -8.52
C MET A 82 -12.27 -7.96 -8.03
N TYR A 83 -11.38 -7.63 -7.09
CA TYR A 83 -10.30 -8.53 -6.69
C TYR A 83 -10.23 -8.87 -5.21
N ASP A 84 -10.67 -7.98 -4.32
CA ASP A 84 -10.65 -8.25 -2.89
C ASP A 84 -11.84 -9.13 -2.48
N LEU A 85 -11.55 -10.20 -1.75
CA LEU A 85 -12.56 -11.19 -1.31
C LEU A 85 -13.62 -10.57 -0.39
N LEU A 86 -13.24 -9.57 0.41
CA LEU A 86 -14.09 -8.90 1.39
C LEU A 86 -14.87 -7.76 0.73
N ALA A 87 -14.23 -6.97 -0.12
CA ALA A 87 -14.87 -5.88 -0.86
C ALA A 87 -15.93 -6.38 -1.85
N ARG A 88 -15.73 -7.58 -2.42
CA ARG A 88 -16.74 -8.25 -3.27
C ARG A 88 -18.04 -8.54 -2.53
N HIS A 89 -18.01 -8.71 -1.22
CA HIS A 89 -19.20 -8.93 -0.41
C HIS A 89 -19.72 -7.64 0.23
N PHE A 90 -18.81 -6.74 0.62
CA PHE A 90 -19.11 -5.46 1.23
C PHE A 90 -18.45 -4.31 0.48
N ARG A 91 -19.15 -3.73 -0.52
CA ARG A 91 -18.64 -2.58 -1.27
C ARG A 91 -18.26 -1.38 -0.39
N ALA A 92 -18.95 -1.20 0.75
CA ALA A 92 -18.60 -0.18 1.75
C ALA A 92 -17.18 -0.36 2.33
N TYR A 93 -16.68 -1.59 2.41
CA TYR A 93 -15.31 -1.87 2.85
C TYR A 93 -14.26 -1.29 1.88
N GLY A 94 -14.52 -1.32 0.58
CA GLY A 94 -13.63 -0.72 -0.42
C GLY A 94 -13.48 0.80 -0.26
N TYR A 95 -14.51 1.49 0.22
CA TYR A 95 -14.42 2.93 0.56
C TYR A 95 -13.71 3.17 1.90
N LEU A 96 -13.79 2.23 2.84
CA LEU A 96 -13.17 2.36 4.16
C LEU A 96 -11.67 2.05 4.12
N TYR A 97 -11.23 1.16 3.23
CA TYR A 97 -9.86 0.67 3.15
C TYR A 97 -8.79 1.79 3.05
N PRO A 98 -8.93 2.83 2.19
CA PRO A 98 -7.98 3.94 2.14
C PRO A 98 -7.84 4.69 3.47
N PHE A 99 -8.92 4.78 4.25
CA PHE A 99 -8.89 5.40 5.58
C PHE A 99 -8.18 4.51 6.60
N ILE A 100 -8.28 3.18 6.48
CA ILE A 100 -7.54 2.24 7.32
C ILE A 100 -6.03 2.39 7.06
N GLU A 101 -5.62 2.47 5.80
CA GLU A 101 -4.22 2.69 5.43
C GLU A 101 -3.70 4.06 5.91
N LEU A 102 -4.51 5.12 5.78
CA LEU A 102 -4.18 6.43 6.33
C LEU A 102 -4.02 6.38 7.85
N ALA A 103 -4.94 5.73 8.54
CA ALA A 103 -4.88 5.58 9.99
C ALA A 103 -3.63 4.79 10.43
N LEU A 104 -3.28 3.73 9.71
CA LEU A 104 -2.02 3.01 9.93
C LEU A 104 -0.81 3.92 9.71
N GLY A 105 -0.73 4.64 8.59
CA GLY A 105 0.38 5.54 8.29
C GLY A 105 0.57 6.62 9.36
N LEU A 106 -0.53 7.21 9.83
CA LEU A 106 -0.52 8.16 10.95
C LEU A 106 -0.13 7.50 12.29
N ALA A 107 -0.53 6.25 12.52
CA ALA A 107 -0.14 5.50 13.71
C ALA A 107 1.38 5.27 13.74
N TYR A 108 2.04 5.00 12.60
CA TYR A 108 3.50 4.97 12.51
C TYR A 108 4.10 6.30 12.98
N PHE A 109 3.60 7.45 12.54
CA PHE A 109 4.11 8.75 13.02
C PHE A 109 3.83 9.03 14.49
N SER A 110 2.75 8.49 15.05
CA SER A 110 2.36 8.73 16.44
C SER A 110 3.19 7.96 17.47
N PHE A 111 4.05 7.03 17.07
CA PHE A 111 4.84 6.18 17.99
C PHE A 111 4.00 5.51 19.09
N TRP A 112 2.73 5.20 18.80
CA TRP A 112 1.80 4.69 19.80
C TRP A 112 1.71 3.16 19.72
N GLN A 113 2.22 2.44 20.74
CA GLN A 113 2.09 0.96 20.81
C GLN A 113 2.62 0.23 19.56
N MET A 114 3.92 0.38 19.28
CA MET A 114 4.62 -0.09 18.07
C MET A 114 4.37 -1.57 17.73
N PRO A 115 4.38 -2.52 18.69
CA PRO A 115 4.15 -3.94 18.36
C PRO A 115 2.77 -4.20 17.76
N TRP A 116 1.74 -3.50 18.24
CA TRP A 116 0.38 -3.62 17.73
C TRP A 116 0.24 -3.06 16.33
N ILE A 117 0.87 -1.91 16.05
CA ILE A 117 0.88 -1.31 14.72
C ILE A 117 1.57 -2.26 13.73
N TYR A 118 2.75 -2.78 14.06
CA TYR A 118 3.47 -3.70 13.16
C TYR A 118 2.67 -4.97 12.90
N GLY A 119 2.03 -5.55 13.92
CA GLY A 119 1.14 -6.70 13.75
C GLY A 119 -0.07 -6.40 12.86
N ALA A 120 -0.71 -5.25 13.05
CA ALA A 120 -1.83 -4.81 12.22
C ALA A 120 -1.41 -4.59 10.76
N THR A 121 -0.25 -3.97 10.53
CA THR A 121 0.32 -3.77 9.19
C THR A 121 0.61 -5.10 8.51
N ILE A 122 1.26 -6.05 9.19
CA ILE A 122 1.52 -7.39 8.62
C ILE A 122 0.20 -8.04 8.22
N PHE A 123 -0.81 -8.01 9.09
CA PHE A 123 -2.11 -8.61 8.81
C PHE A 123 -2.79 -7.97 7.59
N ILE A 124 -2.88 -6.64 7.56
CA ILE A 124 -3.55 -5.89 6.49
C ILE A 124 -2.81 -6.02 5.16
N MET A 125 -1.48 -5.83 5.15
CA MET A 125 -0.67 -5.94 3.92
C MET A 125 -0.66 -7.37 3.37
N THR A 126 -0.62 -8.38 4.25
CA THR A 126 -0.69 -9.79 3.82
C THR A 126 -2.05 -10.10 3.23
N PHE A 127 -3.14 -9.64 3.86
CA PHE A 127 -4.50 -9.81 3.34
C PHE A 127 -4.68 -9.12 1.97
N GLY A 128 -4.19 -7.89 1.83
CA GLY A 128 -4.16 -7.14 0.57
C GLY A 128 -3.37 -7.88 -0.52
N ALA A 129 -2.15 -8.35 -0.20
CA ALA A 129 -1.33 -9.14 -1.11
C ALA A 129 -2.03 -10.43 -1.56
N PHE A 130 -2.69 -11.16 -0.67
CA PHE A 130 -3.49 -12.34 -1.03
C PHE A 130 -4.65 -11.99 -1.98
N GLY A 131 -5.34 -10.86 -1.74
CA GLY A 131 -6.38 -10.35 -2.62
C GLY A 131 -5.87 -10.07 -4.04
N VAL A 132 -4.73 -9.38 -4.14
CA VAL A 132 -4.07 -9.05 -5.41
C VAL A 132 -3.56 -10.31 -6.14
N VAL A 133 -2.94 -11.26 -5.43
CA VAL A 133 -2.51 -12.55 -6.02
C VAL A 133 -3.70 -13.34 -6.56
N SER A 134 -4.81 -13.37 -5.82
CA SER A 134 -6.05 -14.02 -6.26
C SER A 134 -6.61 -13.36 -7.53
N ALA A 135 -6.56 -12.03 -7.62
CA ALA A 135 -6.92 -11.26 -8.81
C ALA A 135 -6.11 -11.67 -10.03
N LEU A 136 -4.78 -11.68 -9.85
CA LEU A 136 -3.82 -11.92 -10.92
C LEU A 136 -3.98 -13.35 -11.46
N ARG A 137 -4.20 -14.34 -10.57
CA ARG A 137 -4.51 -15.73 -10.95
C ARG A 137 -5.82 -15.88 -11.72
N ARG A 138 -6.77 -14.96 -11.55
CA ARG A 138 -8.05 -14.95 -12.28
C ARG A 138 -7.97 -14.22 -13.62
N GLY A 139 -6.82 -13.64 -13.96
CA GLY A 139 -6.62 -12.92 -15.23
C GLY A 139 -7.43 -11.64 -15.34
N LEU A 140 -7.85 -11.07 -14.20
CA LEU A 140 -8.60 -9.82 -14.16
C LEU A 140 -7.66 -8.64 -14.40
N ASP A 141 -7.77 -7.98 -15.55
CA ASP A 141 -7.19 -6.65 -15.77
C ASP A 141 -8.13 -5.61 -15.14
N ILE A 142 -7.66 -5.00 -14.05
CA ILE A 142 -8.39 -3.98 -13.31
C ILE A 142 -8.31 -2.69 -14.13
N ASN A 143 -9.16 -2.58 -15.14
CA ASN A 143 -9.27 -1.39 -15.95
C ASN A 143 -10.14 -0.39 -15.18
N CYS A 144 -9.51 0.62 -14.56
CA CYS A 144 -10.24 1.68 -13.85
C CYS A 144 -10.43 2.90 -14.78
N PRO A 145 -11.65 3.17 -15.27
CA PRO A 145 -11.92 4.23 -16.24
C PRO A 145 -11.81 5.67 -15.69
N CYS A 146 -11.36 5.88 -14.45
CA CYS A 146 -11.27 7.22 -13.84
C CYS A 146 -9.86 7.63 -13.36
N MET A 147 -8.88 6.71 -13.34
CA MET A 147 -7.48 7.01 -12.95
C MET A 147 -6.54 7.15 -14.17
N GLY A 148 -7.10 7.28 -15.37
CA GLY A 148 -6.37 7.30 -16.64
C GLY A 148 -5.57 8.57 -16.95
N SER A 149 -5.00 9.27 -15.96
CA SER A 149 -4.09 10.39 -16.24
C SER A 149 -2.91 10.57 -15.28
N VAL A 150 -2.86 9.85 -14.15
CA VAL A 150 -1.78 10.03 -13.16
C VAL A 150 -0.97 8.75 -12.90
N LEU A 151 -1.58 7.56 -13.05
CA LEU A 151 -0.93 6.25 -12.85
C LEU A 151 -1.46 5.23 -13.88
N GLU A 152 -0.87 5.18 -15.08
CA GLU A 152 -1.20 4.18 -16.14
C GLU A 152 -0.67 2.76 -15.83
N VAL A 153 -0.04 2.58 -14.68
CA VAL A 153 0.66 1.36 -14.27
C VAL A 153 -0.35 0.27 -13.87
N PRO A 154 -0.13 -1.01 -14.19
CA PRO A 154 -0.84 -2.12 -13.55
C PRO A 154 -0.53 -2.13 -12.05
N LEU A 155 -1.36 -1.42 -11.27
CA LEU A 155 -1.36 -1.41 -9.80
C LEU A 155 -1.17 -2.82 -9.23
N SER A 156 -1.74 -3.86 -9.85
CA SER A 156 -1.67 -5.24 -9.37
C SER A 156 -0.25 -5.80 -9.18
N THR A 157 0.73 -5.55 -10.06
CA THR A 157 2.06 -6.19 -9.93
C THR A 157 2.97 -5.38 -9.01
N VAL A 158 2.84 -4.07 -9.09
CA VAL A 158 3.62 -3.12 -8.31
C VAL A 158 3.17 -3.13 -6.85
N THR A 159 1.87 -2.97 -6.60
CA THR A 159 1.30 -3.00 -5.24
C THR A 159 1.55 -4.34 -4.57
N LEU A 160 1.58 -5.46 -5.31
CA LEU A 160 1.98 -6.75 -4.75
C LEU A 160 3.42 -6.72 -4.21
N THR A 161 4.35 -6.12 -4.96
CA THR A 161 5.76 -6.02 -4.55
C THR A 161 5.91 -5.08 -3.35
N GLU A 162 5.11 -4.01 -3.31
CA GLU A 162 5.08 -3.05 -2.21
C GLU A 162 4.49 -3.66 -0.93
N ASP A 163 3.32 -4.29 -1.00
CA ASP A 163 2.65 -4.93 0.14
C ASP A 163 3.53 -6.03 0.76
N ILE A 164 4.19 -6.85 -0.08
CA ILE A 164 5.14 -7.85 0.37
C ILE A 164 6.37 -7.19 1.02
N GLY A 165 6.91 -6.13 0.40
CA GLY A 165 8.04 -5.38 0.94
C GLY A 165 7.72 -4.79 2.31
N MET A 166 6.58 -4.13 2.44
CA MET A 166 6.09 -3.54 3.69
C MET A 166 5.81 -4.60 4.76
N ALA A 167 5.18 -5.72 4.41
CA ALA A 167 4.95 -6.83 5.34
C ALA A 167 6.27 -7.42 5.85
N LEU A 168 7.26 -7.60 4.96
CA LEU A 168 8.59 -8.09 5.33
C LEU A 168 9.32 -7.09 6.23
N MET A 169 9.29 -5.80 5.89
CA MET A 169 9.89 -4.74 6.72
C MET A 169 9.25 -4.67 8.11
N ALA A 170 7.92 -4.71 8.20
CA ALA A 170 7.19 -4.76 9.47
C ALA A 170 7.52 -6.03 10.26
N GLY A 171 7.62 -7.18 9.59
CA GLY A 171 8.03 -8.45 10.20
C GLY A 171 9.45 -8.40 10.78
N LEU A 172 10.40 -7.81 10.05
CA LEU A 172 11.76 -7.59 10.54
C LEU A 172 11.77 -6.64 11.74
N MET A 173 11.03 -5.52 11.68
CA MET A 173 10.93 -4.59 12.81
C MET A 173 10.26 -5.22 14.03
N LEU A 174 9.28 -6.11 13.85
CA LEU A 174 8.65 -6.84 14.94
C LEU A 174 9.57 -7.93 15.50
N ALA A 175 10.36 -8.61 14.66
CA ALA A 175 11.33 -9.62 15.09
C ALA A 175 12.53 -8.98 15.81
N MET A 176 13.03 -7.84 15.34
CA MET A 176 14.12 -7.08 15.96
C MET A 176 13.65 -6.27 17.18
N GLY A 177 12.44 -5.71 17.13
CA GLY A 177 11.82 -4.91 18.20
C GLY A 177 11.09 -5.73 19.27
N GLY A 178 10.90 -7.03 19.06
CA GLY A 178 10.27 -7.94 20.02
C GLY A 178 11.03 -8.12 21.35
N GLY A 179 12.22 -7.53 21.48
CA GLY A 179 12.98 -7.46 22.72
C GLY A 179 12.65 -6.27 23.64
N TYR A 180 11.93 -5.24 23.19
CA TYR A 180 11.81 -3.95 23.91
C TYR A 180 10.38 -3.60 24.41
N GLY A 181 9.45 -4.57 24.49
CA GLY A 181 8.05 -4.24 24.85
C GLY A 181 7.19 -5.37 25.43
N ILE A 182 7.77 -6.31 26.19
CA ILE A 182 7.03 -7.27 27.04
C ILE A 182 7.32 -7.07 28.55
N LEU A 183 7.89 -5.93 28.95
CA LEU A 183 8.08 -5.55 30.36
C LEU A 183 7.65 -4.10 30.60
#